data_AF-A0A6B3GDG4-F1
#
_entry.id   AF-A0A6B3GDG4-F1
#
_cell.length_a   1.000
_cell.length_b   1.000
_cell.length_c   1.000
_cell.angle_alpha   90.00
_cell.angle_beta   90.00
_cell.angle_gamma   90.00
#
_symmetry.space_group_name_H-M   'P 1'
#
loop_
_entity.id
_entity.type
_entity.pdbx_description
1 polymer ?
#
loop_
_entity_poly.entity_id
_entity_poly.type
_entity_poly.pdbx_seq_one_letter_code
_entity_poly.pdbx_strand_id
1 'polypeptide(L)' 'GLGAAINTAQVEAGSSVAVIGCGGVGISTIQGARVQGAAQIVAVDPVASRREAALRFGATEAVAPGE' A
#
# COMPACT_ATOMS: atom_id res chain seq x y z
N GLY A 1 3.88 0.11 -8.35
CA GLY A 1 4.23 -1.31 -8.21
C GLY A 1 5.46 -1.45 -7.32
N LEU A 2 5.92 -2.68 -7.06
CA LEU A 2 7.00 -2.98 -6.09
C LEU A 2 8.27 -2.15 -6.33
N GLY A 3 8.84 -2.23 -7.54
CA GLY A 3 10.06 -1.49 -7.88
C GLY A 3 9.89 0.03 -7.82
N ALA A 4 8.68 0.56 -8.00
CA ALA A 4 8.42 1.99 -7.84
C ALA A 4 8.51 2.40 -6.36
N ALA A 5 8.02 1.58 -5.43
CA ALA A 5 8.15 1.85 -3.99
C ALA A 5 9.62 1.84 -3.54
N ILE A 6 10.41 0.89 -4.05
CA ILE A 6 11.81 0.68 -3.65
C ILE A 6 12.75 1.67 -4.34
N ASN A 7 12.63 1.84 -5.66
CA ASN A 7 13.64 2.53 -6.48
C ASN A 7 13.26 3.96 -6.85
N THR A 8 11.96 4.23 -7.04
CA THR A 8 11.50 5.55 -7.51
C THR A 8 11.09 6.44 -6.35
N ALA A 9 10.18 5.95 -5.51
CA ALA A 9 9.74 6.64 -4.30
C ALA A 9 10.76 6.51 -3.16
N GLN A 10 11.66 5.52 -3.24
CA GLN A 10 12.69 5.23 -2.24
C GLN A 10 12.13 5.25 -0.82
N VAL A 11 11.05 4.48 -0.61
CA VAL A 11 10.35 4.43 0.69
C VAL A 11 11.37 4.15 1.80
N GLU A 12 11.36 5.00 2.81
CA GLU A 12 12.26 4.93 3.96
C GLU A 12 11.61 4.16 5.11
N ALA A 13 12.42 3.45 5.90
CA ALA A 13 11.94 2.76 7.08
C ALA A 13 11.32 3.77 8.07
N GLY A 14 10.18 3.43 8.65
CA GLY A 14 9.44 4.31 9.55
C GLY A 14 8.51 5.32 8.84
N SER A 15 8.57 5.44 7.52
CA SER A 15 7.71 6.37 6.78
C SER A 15 6.24 5.93 6.75
N SER A 16 5.36 6.86 6.37
CA SER A 16 3.94 6.61 6.12
C SER A 16 3.66 6.69 4.62
N VAL A 17 2.97 5.69 4.08
CA VAL A 17 2.69 5.56 2.64
C VAL A 17 1.19 5.44 2.41
N ALA A 18 0.64 6.22 1.48
CA ALA A 18 -0.71 6.03 0.97
C ALA A 18 -0.66 5.41 -0.43
N VAL A 19 -1.45 4.36 -0.66
CA VAL A 19 -1.57 3.69 -1.97
C VAL A 19 -3.00 3.82 -2.47
N ILE A 20 -3.19 4.61 -3.53
CA ILE A 20 -4.48 4.83 -4.16
C ILE A 20 -4.68 3.80 -5.27
N GLY A 21 -5.66 2.93 -5.08
CA GLY A 21 -5.97 1.79 -5.95
C GLY A 21 -5.24 0.50 -5.54
N CYS A 22 -6.01 -0.55 -5.28
CA CYS A 22 -5.55 -1.85 -4.76
C CYS A 22 -5.74 -2.99 -5.80
N GLY A 23 -5.53 -2.67 -7.09
CA GLY A 23 -5.33 -3.69 -8.14
C GLY A 23 -3.95 -4.33 -8.07
N GLY A 24 -3.58 -5.20 -9.04
CA GLY A 24 -2.31 -5.93 -8.99
C GLY A 24 -1.06 -5.05 -8.83
N VAL A 25 -1.04 -3.88 -9.47
CA VAL A 25 0.06 -2.90 -9.34
C VAL A 25 0.08 -2.26 -7.94
N GLY A 26 -1.08 -1.91 -7.40
CA GLY A 26 -1.22 -1.32 -6.07
C GLY A 26 -0.81 -2.28 -4.96
N ILE A 27 -1.28 -3.53 -5.03
CA ILE A 27 -0.87 -4.61 -4.11
C ILE A 27 0.64 -4.84 -4.17
N SER A 28 1.24 -4.78 -5.36
CA SER A 28 2.70 -4.84 -5.50
C SER A 28 3.40 -3.63 -4.85
N THR A 29 2.83 -2.43 -4.93
CA THR A 29 3.36 -1.23 -4.26
C THR A 29 3.30 -1.38 -2.73
N ILE A 30 2.19 -1.86 -2.19
CA ILE A 30 1.98 -2.09 -0.74
C ILE A 30 3.05 -3.03 -0.20
N GLN A 31 3.28 -4.15 -0.88
CA GLN A 31 4.35 -5.09 -0.49
C GLN A 31 5.73 -4.44 -0.52
N GLY A 32 6.00 -3.56 -1.49
CA GLY A 32 7.26 -2.83 -1.58
C GLY A 32 7.46 -1.86 -0.43
N ALA A 33 6.42 -1.10 -0.08
CA ALA A 33 6.44 -0.22 1.08
C ALA A 33 6.68 -1.02 2.38
N ARG A 34 6.06 -2.19 2.52
CA ARG A 34 6.27 -3.07 3.68
C ARG A 34 7.69 -3.63 3.73
N VAL A 35 8.24 -4.10 2.61
CA VAL A 35 9.62 -4.60 2.52
C VAL A 35 10.63 -3.52 2.88
N GLN A 36 10.38 -2.26 2.51
CA GLN A 36 11.21 -1.12 2.88
C GLN A 36 11.05 -0.67 4.34
N GLY A 37 10.11 -1.26 5.08
CA GLY A 37 9.90 -0.96 6.50
C GLY A 37 9.07 0.28 6.78
N ALA A 38 8.17 0.69 5.88
CA ALA A 38 7.19 1.73 6.19
C ALA A 38 6.40 1.36 7.46
N ALA A 39 6.25 2.31 8.38
CA ALA A 39 5.53 2.10 9.64
C ALA A 39 4.01 2.07 9.43
N GLN A 40 3.51 2.85 8.48
CA GLN A 40 2.09 2.91 8.13
C GLN A 40 1.91 2.81 6.62
N ILE A 41 0.96 1.99 6.20
CA ILE A 41 0.58 1.82 4.79
C ILE A 41 -0.94 1.87 4.71
N VAL A 42 -1.47 3.00 4.22
CA VAL A 42 -2.92 3.22 4.05
C VAL A 42 -3.31 2.87 2.62
N ALA A 43 -4.15 1.85 2.48
CA ALA A 43 -4.68 1.42 1.20
C ALA A 43 -6.05 2.06 0.92
N VAL A 44 -6.20 2.73 -0.22
CA VAL A 44 -7.46 3.38 -0.60
C VAL A 44 -8.01 2.71 -1.86
N ASP A 45 -9.18 2.08 -1.78
CA ASP A 45 -9.85 1.49 -2.95
C ASP A 45 -11.37 1.45 -2.72
N PRO A 46 -12.22 1.76 -3.70
CA PRO A 46 -13.67 1.69 -3.54
C PRO A 46 -14.20 0.26 -3.33
N VAL A 47 -13.48 -0.77 -3.79
CA VAL A 47 -13.91 -2.17 -3.73
C VAL A 47 -13.46 -2.83 -2.42
N ALA A 48 -14.42 -3.28 -1.60
CA ALA A 48 -14.15 -3.88 -0.30
C ALA A 48 -13.20 -5.10 -0.36
N SER A 49 -13.41 -6.02 -1.31
CA SER A 49 -12.55 -7.19 -1.45
C SER A 49 -11.10 -6.86 -1.79
N ARG A 50 -10.84 -5.72 -2.47
CA ARG A 50 -9.49 -5.24 -2.74
C ARG A 50 -8.85 -4.62 -1.51
N ARG A 51 -9.62 -3.93 -0.66
CA ARG A 51 -9.17 -3.45 0.65
C ARG A 51 -8.79 -4.61 1.57
N GLU A 52 -9.61 -5.65 1.63
CA GLU A 52 -9.30 -6.86 2.38
C GLU A 52 -8.02 -7.54 1.87
N ALA A 53 -7.83 -7.62 0.55
CA ALA A 53 -6.60 -8.12 -0.04
C ALA A 53 -5.40 -7.24 0.35
N ALA A 54 -5.53 -5.91 0.27
CA ALA A 54 -4.48 -4.97 0.64
C ALA A 54 -3.98 -5.19 2.08
N LEU A 55 -4.90 -5.37 3.04
CA LEU A 55 -4.56 -5.69 4.43
C LEU A 55 -3.76 -7.01 4.53
N ARG A 56 -4.19 -8.07 3.83
CA ARG A 56 -3.46 -9.35 3.82
C ARG A 56 -2.05 -9.23 3.24
N PHE A 57 -1.86 -8.35 2.26
CA PHE A 57 -0.57 -8.16 1.57
C PHE A 57 0.33 -7.09 2.20
N GLY A 58 -0.08 -6.45 3.30
CA GLY A 58 0.79 -5.62 4.10
C GLY A 58 0.35 -4.18 4.31
N ALA A 59 -0.83 -3.78 3.85
CA ALA A 59 -1.41 -2.52 4.30
C ALA A 59 -1.70 -2.61 5.81
N THR A 60 -1.41 -1.55 6.55
CA THR A 60 -1.73 -1.45 7.97
C THR A 60 -3.18 -1.03 8.18
N GLU A 61 -3.73 -0.31 7.21
CA GLU A 61 -5.09 0.22 7.21
C GLU A 61 -5.64 0.22 5.78
N ALA A 62 -6.95 0.07 5.62
CA ALA A 62 -7.59 0.18 4.32
C ALA A 62 -8.96 0.86 4.42
N VAL A 63 -9.19 1.89 3.60
CA VAL A 63 -10.39 2.75 3.63
C VAL A 63 -11.02 2.88 2.24
N ALA A 64 -12.33 3.07 2.19
CA ALA A 64 -13.01 3.52 0.98
C ALA A 64 -12.71 5.00 0.72
N PRO A 65 -12.76 5.48 -0.54
CA PRO A 65 -12.63 6.90 -0.83
C PRO A 65 -13.72 7.71 -0.13
N GLY A 66 -13.32 8.76 0.60
CA GLY A 66 -14.24 9.69 1.27
C GLY A 66 -14.61 9.34 2.71
N GLU A 67 -14.04 8.26 3.26
CA GLU A 67 -13.99 8.03 4.71
C GLU A 67 -12.89 8.86 5.39
#